data_AF-A0A5C4YBP1-F1
#
_entry.id   AF-A0A5C4YBP1-F1
#
_cell.length_a   1.000
_cell.length_b   1.000
_cell.length_c   1.000
_cell.angle_alpha   90.00
_cell.angle_beta   90.00
_cell.angle_gamma   90.00
#
_symmetry.space_group_name_H-M   'P 1'
#
loop_
_entity.id
_entity.type
_entity.pdbx_description
1 polymer ?
#
loop_
_entity_poly.entity_id
_entity_poly.type
_entity_poly.pdbx_seq_one_letter_code
_entity_poly.pdbx_strand_id
1 'polypeptide(L)'
;MSETSSRQSANRQAGGRRKEASAPAAAAAPTAEQSSQTVSGDVTGFQRLLATAQIDADIAGIVADPASADARLTDLLRAALDRWGHGLHHLDHRAVLTDAGEIQFFAGKTLVGRAGEDAEHLARSYASLSAPNAEGLSDWSVLGEGYRTPIRNAAQLRVLIEDARDFETLWTPERGLFLRLWRRTENGQEVTAVEYVQPVNAAQLLGDAAWDAIQGIKDRALQRELMERSAKGGLLQAFLSARHKDAERHLGSLPETHFTVQSNVTRLTGADARDYAAVRTAQKETADELKAMQDRAVKGMVELLRSDLR
;
A
#
# COMPACT_ATOMS: atom_id res chain seq x y z
N MET A 1 -39.04 -84.54 0.51
CA MET A 1 -38.45 -84.25 -0.81
C MET A 1 -37.03 -83.80 -0.52
N SER A 2 -36.08 -84.74 -0.60
CA SER A 2 -35.14 -84.85 -1.74
C SER A 2 -34.09 -83.74 -1.64
N GLU A 3 -32.87 -84.06 -1.25
CA GLU A 3 -31.77 -84.37 -2.21
C GLU A 3 -31.52 -83.15 -3.10
N THR A 4 -30.33 -82.58 -3.23
CA THR A 4 -29.02 -83.16 -3.53
C THR A 4 -28.11 -81.92 -3.72
N SER A 5 -26.83 -81.95 -3.33
CA SER A 5 -25.69 -82.20 -4.24
C SER A 5 -25.61 -81.15 -5.38
N SER A 6 -24.49 -80.57 -5.77
CA SER A 6 -23.11 -80.97 -5.62
C SER A 6 -22.25 -79.98 -6.44
N ARG A 7 -20.96 -79.93 -6.13
CA ARG A 7 -19.82 -79.76 -7.08
C ARG A 7 -19.59 -78.38 -7.68
N GLN A 8 -18.46 -77.76 -7.31
CA GLN A 8 -17.16 -77.84 -8.01
C GLN A 8 -17.18 -77.15 -9.38
N SER A 9 -16.31 -76.17 -9.58
CA SER A 9 -15.10 -76.39 -10.39
C SER A 9 -14.22 -75.14 -10.46
N ALA A 10 -12.92 -75.42 -10.45
CA ALA A 10 -11.81 -74.50 -10.61
C ALA A 10 -11.58 -74.07 -12.07
N ASN A 11 -10.95 -72.90 -12.27
CA ASN A 11 -9.92 -72.66 -13.29
C ASN A 11 -9.36 -71.23 -13.08
N ARG A 12 -8.08 -71.04 -12.70
CA ARG A 12 -6.81 -71.10 -13.47
C ARG A 12 -6.50 -69.81 -14.26
N GLN A 13 -5.29 -69.30 -13.96
CA GLN A 13 -4.33 -68.58 -14.83
C GLN A 13 -4.70 -67.14 -15.23
N ALA A 14 -3.80 -66.15 -15.34
CA ALA A 14 -2.34 -66.10 -15.28
C ALA A 14 -1.87 -64.63 -15.12
N GLY A 15 -0.65 -64.48 -14.58
CA GLY A 15 0.40 -63.53 -15.01
C GLY A 15 0.08 -62.08 -15.35
N GLY A 16 0.59 -61.16 -14.52
CA GLY A 16 0.76 -59.75 -14.90
C GLY A 16 1.73 -59.03 -13.96
N ARG A 17 2.96 -58.81 -14.44
CA ARG A 17 4.04 -58.06 -13.79
C ARG A 17 3.54 -56.71 -13.27
N ARG A 18 3.60 -56.47 -11.94
CA ARG A 18 3.52 -55.11 -11.38
C ARG A 18 4.88 -54.44 -11.55
N LYS A 19 4.93 -53.47 -12.46
CA LYS A 19 6.01 -52.49 -12.59
C LYS A 19 5.88 -51.55 -11.39
N GLU A 20 6.91 -51.52 -10.56
CA GLU A 20 7.02 -50.63 -9.41
C GLU A 20 6.80 -49.18 -9.84
N ALA A 21 5.87 -48.52 -9.16
CA ALA A 21 5.62 -47.10 -9.31
C ALA A 21 6.83 -46.33 -8.77
N SER A 22 7.51 -45.60 -9.64
CA SER A 22 8.54 -44.65 -9.27
C SER A 22 7.94 -43.55 -8.38
N ALA A 23 8.65 -43.25 -7.29
CA ALA A 23 8.38 -42.18 -6.35
C ALA A 23 8.32 -40.79 -7.04
N PRO A 24 7.61 -39.80 -6.47
CA PRO A 24 7.52 -38.47 -7.03
C PRO A 24 8.88 -37.77 -6.95
N ALA A 25 9.26 -37.14 -8.07
CA ALA A 25 10.47 -36.37 -8.23
C ALA A 25 10.57 -35.25 -7.19
N ALA A 26 11.74 -35.16 -6.57
CA ALA A 26 12.15 -34.05 -5.73
C ALA A 26 11.97 -32.72 -6.48
N ALA A 27 11.43 -31.73 -5.78
CA ALA A 27 11.29 -30.36 -6.26
C ALA A 27 12.66 -29.86 -6.76
N ALA A 28 12.71 -29.47 -8.03
CA ALA A 28 13.88 -28.86 -8.63
C ALA A 28 14.19 -27.54 -7.92
N ALA A 29 15.43 -27.39 -7.48
CA ALA A 29 15.94 -26.12 -6.97
C ALA A 29 15.88 -25.05 -8.07
N PRO A 30 15.54 -23.79 -7.74
CA PRO A 30 15.47 -22.71 -8.72
C PRO A 30 16.86 -22.48 -9.35
N THR A 31 16.90 -22.41 -10.68
CA THR A 31 18.11 -22.13 -11.46
C THR A 31 18.54 -20.68 -11.23
N ALA A 32 19.86 -20.41 -11.17
CA ALA A 32 20.42 -19.09 -10.85
C ALA A 32 19.89 -17.91 -11.72
N GLU A 33 19.43 -18.17 -12.94
CA GLU A 33 18.78 -17.18 -13.80
C GLU A 33 17.39 -16.73 -13.29
N GLN A 34 16.61 -17.65 -12.70
CA GLN A 34 15.33 -17.32 -12.08
C GLN A 34 15.52 -16.50 -10.80
N SER A 35 16.50 -16.87 -9.97
CA SER A 35 16.86 -16.09 -8.78
C SER A 35 17.28 -14.66 -9.15
N SER A 36 18.10 -14.51 -10.19
CA SER A 36 18.57 -13.19 -10.65
C SER A 36 17.45 -12.32 -11.23
N GLN A 37 16.50 -12.92 -11.96
CA GLN A 37 15.32 -12.20 -12.48
C GLN A 37 14.37 -11.78 -11.35
N THR A 38 14.11 -12.66 -10.37
CA THR A 38 13.26 -12.33 -9.22
C THR A 38 13.84 -11.18 -8.38
N VAL A 39 15.15 -11.18 -8.11
CA VAL A 39 15.81 -10.07 -7.39
C VAL A 39 15.64 -8.75 -8.14
N SER A 40 15.84 -8.74 -9.46
CA SER A 40 15.69 -7.51 -10.27
C SER A 40 14.24 -7.00 -10.35
N GLY A 41 13.27 -7.93 -10.33
CA GLY A 41 11.85 -7.63 -10.32
C GLY A 41 11.37 -7.01 -9.01
N ASP A 42 11.81 -7.55 -7.88
CA ASP A 42 11.42 -7.06 -6.54
C ASP A 42 12.03 -5.69 -6.22
N VAL A 43 13.30 -5.45 -6.61
CA VAL A 43 13.94 -4.14 -6.47
C VAL A 43 13.17 -3.07 -7.25
N THR A 44 12.85 -3.36 -8.51
CA THR A 44 12.08 -2.45 -9.36
C THR A 44 10.66 -2.26 -8.86
N GLY A 45 10.01 -3.34 -8.40
CA GLY A 45 8.67 -3.35 -7.84
C GLY A 45 8.58 -2.48 -6.60
N PHE A 46 9.49 -2.64 -5.64
CA PHE A 46 9.48 -1.83 -4.43
C PHE A 46 9.77 -0.36 -4.74
N GLN A 47 10.73 -0.07 -5.62
CA GLN A 47 11.04 1.30 -6.01
C GLN A 47 9.84 2.00 -6.67
N ARG A 48 9.11 1.32 -7.56
CA ARG A 48 7.87 1.84 -8.15
C ARG A 48 6.78 2.04 -7.11
N LEU A 49 6.64 1.09 -6.17
CA LEU A 49 5.69 1.21 -5.09
C LEU A 49 5.98 2.45 -4.22
N LEU A 50 7.24 2.68 -3.84
CA LEU A 50 7.67 3.86 -3.07
C LEU A 50 7.46 5.18 -3.83
N ALA A 51 7.57 5.17 -5.15
CA ALA A 51 7.30 6.35 -5.97
C ALA A 51 5.84 6.84 -5.84
N THR A 52 4.87 5.94 -5.61
CA THR A 52 3.47 6.32 -5.33
C THR A 52 3.32 7.11 -4.03
N ALA A 53 4.23 6.89 -3.08
CA ALA A 53 4.35 7.65 -1.85
C ALA A 53 5.33 8.83 -1.98
N GLN A 54 5.87 9.12 -3.17
CA GLN A 54 6.88 10.16 -3.42
C GLN A 54 8.15 10.00 -2.58
N ILE A 55 8.59 8.75 -2.43
CA ILE A 55 9.85 8.40 -1.80
C ILE A 55 10.82 7.96 -2.89
N ASP A 56 11.90 8.72 -3.06
CA ASP A 56 13.00 8.35 -3.95
C ASP A 56 14.09 7.65 -3.12
N ALA A 57 14.35 6.38 -3.44
CA ALA A 57 15.29 5.54 -2.70
C ALA A 57 16.03 4.59 -3.66
N ASP A 58 17.32 4.40 -3.38
CA ASP A 58 18.16 3.43 -4.08
C ASP A 58 17.98 2.03 -3.47
N ILE A 59 16.92 1.33 -3.89
CA ILE A 59 16.63 -0.03 -3.42
C ILE A 59 17.72 -1.01 -3.84
N ALA A 60 18.30 -0.84 -5.03
CA ALA A 60 19.39 -1.69 -5.50
C ALA A 60 20.62 -1.58 -4.58
N GLY A 61 21.01 -0.36 -4.20
CA GLY A 61 22.07 -0.11 -3.24
C GLY A 61 21.77 -0.63 -1.83
N ILE A 62 20.50 -0.59 -1.40
CA ILE A 62 20.08 -1.16 -0.11
C ILE A 62 20.21 -2.69 -0.11
N VAL A 63 19.70 -3.36 -1.13
CA VAL A 63 19.75 -4.83 -1.24
C VAL A 63 21.18 -5.34 -1.41
N ALA A 64 22.07 -4.53 -2.00
CA ALA A 64 23.50 -4.83 -2.09
C ALA A 64 24.26 -4.77 -0.74
N ASP A 65 23.66 -4.24 0.32
CA ASP A 65 24.17 -4.26 1.69
C ASP A 65 23.22 -5.04 2.64
N PRO A 66 23.27 -6.39 2.63
CA PRO A 66 22.34 -7.22 3.40
C PRO A 66 22.40 -6.98 4.92
N ALA A 67 23.51 -6.48 5.45
CA ALA A 67 23.67 -6.27 6.89
C ALA A 67 22.73 -5.18 7.44
N SER A 68 22.33 -4.22 6.60
CA SER A 68 21.44 -3.12 6.96
C SER A 68 20.13 -3.09 6.15
N ALA A 69 19.96 -3.99 5.18
CA ALA A 69 18.86 -4.00 4.23
C ALA A 69 17.49 -3.99 4.93
N ASP A 70 17.20 -4.96 5.80
CA ASP A 70 15.89 -5.09 6.45
C ASP A 70 15.45 -3.82 7.20
N ALA A 71 16.38 -3.22 7.96
CA ALA A 71 16.09 -2.01 8.71
C ALA A 71 15.74 -0.84 7.77
N ARG A 72 16.57 -0.64 6.73
CA ARG A 72 16.38 0.44 5.75
C ARG A 72 15.11 0.24 4.91
N LEU A 73 14.83 -0.99 4.47
CA LEU A 73 13.61 -1.33 3.74
C LEU A 73 12.37 -1.14 4.63
N THR A 74 12.46 -1.51 5.91
CA THR A 74 11.39 -1.32 6.89
C THR A 74 11.09 0.17 7.11
N ASP A 75 12.12 1.01 7.24
CA ASP A 75 11.94 2.45 7.40
C ASP A 75 11.26 3.08 6.18
N LEU A 76 11.65 2.66 4.97
CA LEU A 76 11.00 3.10 3.72
C LEU A 76 9.55 2.65 3.63
N LEU A 77 9.25 1.39 3.99
CA LEU A 77 7.88 0.88 4.01
C LEU A 77 7.00 1.66 4.98
N ARG A 78 7.49 1.92 6.20
CA ARG A 78 6.75 2.68 7.21
C ARG A 78 6.49 4.12 6.75
N ALA A 79 7.49 4.77 6.15
CA ALA A 79 7.32 6.09 5.55
C ALA A 79 6.29 6.09 4.40
N ALA A 80 6.23 5.02 3.59
CA ALA A 80 5.21 4.89 2.55
C ALA A 80 3.81 4.70 3.15
N LEU A 81 3.67 3.87 4.19
CA LEU A 81 2.40 3.64 4.89
C LEU A 81 1.89 4.90 5.59
N ASP A 82 2.79 5.74 6.13
CA ASP A 82 2.45 7.06 6.66
C ASP A 82 1.85 7.99 5.61
N ARG A 83 2.16 7.77 4.33
CA ARG A 83 1.68 8.59 3.21
C ARG A 83 0.46 8.00 2.52
N TRP A 84 0.36 6.67 2.42
CA TRP A 84 -0.80 6.00 1.83
C TRP A 84 -2.07 6.09 2.67
N GLY A 85 -1.94 6.32 3.99
CA GLY A 85 -3.08 6.68 4.83
C GLY A 85 -4.06 5.56 5.15
N HIS A 86 -3.61 4.30 5.13
CA HIS A 86 -4.46 3.16 5.54
C HIS A 86 -4.78 3.13 7.04
N GLY A 87 -4.17 4.02 7.84
CA GLY A 87 -4.41 4.13 9.28
C GLY A 87 -3.99 2.90 10.08
N LEU A 88 -2.86 2.30 9.68
CA LEU A 88 -2.33 1.05 10.23
C LEU A 88 -1.17 1.27 11.23
N HIS A 89 -1.09 2.45 11.85
CA HIS A 89 -0.01 2.85 12.78
C HIS A 89 0.09 2.00 14.05
N HIS A 90 -0.99 1.27 14.36
CA HIS A 90 -1.09 0.34 15.48
C HIS A 90 -0.42 -1.02 15.21
N LEU A 91 -0.08 -1.30 13.95
CA LEU A 91 0.60 -2.53 13.53
C LEU A 91 2.11 -2.27 13.39
N ASP A 92 2.90 -3.29 13.69
CA ASP A 92 4.34 -3.28 13.45
C ASP A 92 4.64 -3.74 12.02
N HIS A 93 4.90 -2.78 11.13
CA HIS A 93 5.24 -3.09 9.73
C HIS A 93 6.73 -3.34 9.56
N ARG A 94 7.08 -4.40 8.83
CA ARG A 94 8.47 -4.79 8.53
C ARG A 94 8.60 -5.18 7.07
N ALA A 95 9.70 -4.78 6.45
CA ALA A 95 10.13 -5.28 5.15
C ALA A 95 11.40 -6.11 5.36
N VAL A 96 11.41 -7.34 4.85
CA VAL A 96 12.49 -8.32 5.06
C VAL A 96 13.01 -8.76 3.70
N LEU A 97 14.33 -8.68 3.52
CA LEU A 97 15.04 -9.24 2.39
C LEU A 97 15.35 -10.71 2.67
N THR A 98 14.86 -11.60 1.83
CA THR A 98 15.12 -13.04 1.95
C THR A 98 16.45 -13.43 1.30
N ASP A 99 16.96 -14.62 1.63
CA ASP A 99 18.16 -15.19 0.98
C ASP A 99 17.97 -15.39 -0.54
N ALA A 100 16.72 -15.49 -1.01
CA ALA A 100 16.38 -15.58 -2.42
C ALA A 100 16.37 -14.20 -3.12
N GLY A 101 16.60 -13.11 -2.37
CA GLY A 101 16.55 -11.73 -2.85
C GLY A 101 15.15 -11.17 -3.02
N GLU A 102 14.13 -11.84 -2.48
CA GLU A 102 12.75 -11.32 -2.43
C GLU A 102 12.58 -10.33 -1.28
N ILE A 103 11.78 -9.29 -1.49
CA ILE A 103 11.40 -8.31 -0.46
C ILE A 103 9.98 -8.61 0.00
N GLN A 104 9.84 -9.08 1.23
CA GLN A 104 8.56 -9.49 1.83
C GLN A 104 8.07 -8.45 2.85
N PHE A 105 6.77 -8.16 2.83
CA PHE A 105 6.13 -7.19 3.72
C PHE A 105 5.29 -7.89 4.79
N PHE A 106 5.50 -7.49 6.04
CA PHE A 106 4.81 -8.05 7.20
C PHE A 106 4.09 -6.97 8.00
N ALA A 107 2.92 -7.32 8.55
CA ALA A 107 2.23 -6.58 9.61
C ALA A 107 2.18 -7.47 10.85
N GLY A 108 3.02 -7.19 11.83
CA GLY A 108 3.29 -8.05 12.97
C GLY A 108 3.89 -9.40 12.52
N LYS A 109 3.11 -10.47 12.68
CA LYS A 109 3.48 -11.84 12.28
C LYS A 109 2.89 -12.25 10.93
N THR A 110 2.00 -11.43 10.36
CA THR A 110 1.25 -11.76 9.14
C THR A 110 2.03 -11.29 7.93
N LEU A 111 2.27 -12.18 6.96
CA LEU A 111 2.76 -11.82 5.64
C LEU A 111 1.62 -11.09 4.91
N VAL A 112 1.86 -9.83 4.54
CA VAL A 112 0.90 -8.99 3.81
C VAL A 112 1.08 -9.18 2.30
N GLY A 113 2.33 -9.34 1.86
CA GLY A 113 2.65 -9.38 0.45
C GLY A 113 4.15 -9.33 0.16
N ARG A 114 4.51 -9.08 -1.11
CA ARG A 114 5.90 -8.97 -1.59
C ARG A 114 6.04 -7.87 -2.64
N ALA A 115 7.24 -7.33 -2.79
CA ALA A 115 7.49 -6.18 -3.67
C ALA A 115 7.22 -6.44 -5.15
N GLY A 116 7.56 -7.63 -5.66
CA GLY A 116 7.37 -8.00 -7.08
C GLY A 116 6.01 -8.61 -7.41
N GLU A 117 5.03 -8.58 -6.50
CA GLU A 117 3.68 -9.04 -6.82
C GLU A 117 2.83 -7.94 -7.47
N ASP A 118 1.63 -8.34 -7.89
CA ASP A 118 0.63 -7.46 -8.46
C ASP A 118 0.17 -6.40 -7.44
N ALA A 119 0.23 -5.12 -7.83
CA ALA A 119 -0.06 -4.00 -6.94
C ALA A 119 -1.52 -3.99 -6.45
N GLU A 120 -2.48 -4.48 -7.25
CA GLU A 120 -3.88 -4.62 -6.83
C GLU A 120 -4.00 -5.65 -5.70
N HIS A 121 -3.27 -6.76 -5.79
CA HIS A 121 -3.20 -7.75 -4.71
C HIS A 121 -2.68 -7.13 -3.42
N LEU A 122 -1.54 -6.45 -3.46
CA LEU A 122 -0.94 -5.83 -2.28
C LEU A 122 -1.84 -4.76 -1.65
N ALA A 123 -2.47 -3.92 -2.48
CA ALA A 123 -3.41 -2.90 -2.01
C ALA A 123 -4.63 -3.52 -1.31
N ARG A 124 -5.18 -4.62 -1.85
CA ARG A 124 -6.27 -5.36 -1.20
C ARG A 124 -5.83 -5.99 0.12
N SER A 125 -4.60 -6.50 0.21
CA SER A 125 -4.06 -7.04 1.46
C SER A 125 -3.99 -5.96 2.54
N TYR A 126 -3.46 -4.76 2.25
CA TYR A 126 -3.47 -3.65 3.21
C TYR A 126 -4.88 -3.14 3.52
N ALA A 127 -5.76 -3.05 2.52
CA ALA A 127 -7.15 -2.65 2.73
C ALA A 127 -7.89 -3.60 3.68
N SER A 128 -7.60 -4.90 3.63
CA SER A 128 -8.19 -5.91 4.54
C SER A 128 -7.82 -5.72 6.01
N LEU A 129 -6.72 -5.00 6.29
CA LEU A 129 -6.28 -4.65 7.64
C LEU A 129 -6.86 -3.31 8.11
N SER A 130 -7.44 -2.52 7.21
CA SER A 130 -7.97 -1.19 7.50
C SER A 130 -9.42 -1.25 8.01
N ALA A 131 -9.84 -0.21 8.72
CA ALA A 131 -11.21 -0.02 9.17
C ALA A 131 -11.65 1.44 8.93
N PRO A 132 -11.93 1.83 7.67
CA PRO A 132 -12.36 3.17 7.35
C PRO A 132 -13.82 3.41 7.79
N ASN A 133 -14.09 4.58 8.35
CA ASN A 133 -15.43 5.03 8.69
C ASN A 133 -16.14 5.67 7.47
N ALA A 134 -17.32 6.25 7.69
CA ALA A 134 -18.12 6.86 6.63
C ALA A 134 -17.43 8.04 5.90
N GLU A 135 -16.46 8.70 6.56
CA GLU A 135 -15.66 9.78 5.98
C GLU A 135 -14.36 9.28 5.34
N GLY A 136 -14.11 7.96 5.38
CA GLY A 136 -12.86 7.34 4.90
C GLY A 136 -11.70 7.44 5.87
N LEU A 137 -11.92 7.88 7.11
CA LEU A 137 -10.89 7.97 8.15
C LEU A 137 -10.79 6.65 8.91
N SER A 138 -9.58 6.30 9.34
CA SER A 138 -9.39 5.06 10.12
C SER A 138 -10.03 5.16 11.51
N ASP A 139 -10.82 4.15 11.86
CA ASP A 139 -11.38 3.95 13.20
C ASP A 139 -10.38 3.31 14.18
N TRP A 140 -9.25 2.80 13.67
CA TRP A 140 -8.21 2.23 14.52
C TRP A 140 -7.49 3.31 15.34
N SER A 141 -7.44 3.08 16.65
CA SER A 141 -6.54 3.81 17.55
C SER A 141 -5.09 3.43 17.28
N VAL A 142 -4.18 4.40 17.28
CA VAL A 142 -2.73 4.13 17.23
C VAL A 142 -2.24 3.49 18.52
N LEU A 143 -2.71 3.95 19.68
CA LEU A 143 -2.22 3.50 20.99
C LEU A 143 -3.04 2.36 21.61
N GLY A 144 -4.16 2.00 20.98
CA GLY A 144 -5.17 1.10 21.53
C GLY A 144 -6.34 1.84 22.17
N GLU A 145 -7.33 1.07 22.62
CA GLU A 145 -8.56 1.63 23.21
C GLU A 145 -8.26 2.39 24.52
N GLY A 146 -8.99 3.48 24.75
CA GLY A 146 -8.93 4.27 25.99
C GLY A 146 -8.02 5.51 25.98
N TYR A 147 -7.13 5.66 25.00
CA TYR A 147 -6.24 6.84 24.90
C TYR A 147 -6.83 8.02 24.10
N ARG A 148 -7.86 7.77 23.29
CA ARG A 148 -8.44 8.76 22.38
C ARG A 148 -9.24 9.83 23.13
N THR A 149 -8.92 11.10 22.89
CA THR A 149 -9.62 12.24 23.47
C THR A 149 -10.04 13.28 22.42
N PRO A 150 -11.27 13.83 22.49
CA PRO A 150 -11.65 14.95 21.63
C PRO A 150 -10.88 16.21 22.03
N ILE A 151 -10.33 16.95 21.04
CA ILE A 151 -9.75 18.27 21.27
C ILE A 151 -10.88 19.31 21.22
N ARG A 152 -11.08 20.05 22.31
CA ARG A 152 -12.10 21.12 22.38
C ARG A 152 -11.51 22.51 22.16
N ASN A 153 -10.26 22.72 22.55
CA ASN A 153 -9.57 24.01 22.42
C ASN A 153 -8.05 23.85 22.48
N ALA A 154 -7.34 24.93 22.13
CA ALA A 154 -5.88 24.97 22.11
C ALA A 154 -5.23 24.77 23.49
N ALA A 155 -5.87 25.21 24.58
CA ALA A 155 -5.33 25.05 25.94
C ALA A 155 -5.34 23.57 26.37
N GLN A 156 -6.39 22.82 26.05
CA GLN A 156 -6.42 21.38 26.27
C GLN A 156 -5.31 20.67 25.49
N LEU A 157 -5.14 21.03 24.22
CA LEU A 157 -4.07 20.45 23.40
C LEU A 157 -2.68 20.77 23.96
N ARG A 158 -2.48 21.99 24.47
CA ARG A 158 -1.23 22.40 25.12
C ARG A 158 -0.91 21.53 26.33
N VAL A 159 -1.87 21.27 27.21
CA VAL A 159 -1.69 20.39 28.37
C VAL A 159 -1.34 18.96 27.94
N LEU A 160 -1.98 18.43 26.89
CA LEU A 160 -1.63 17.11 26.35
C LEU A 160 -0.18 17.06 25.87
N ILE A 161 0.28 18.11 25.18
CA ILE A 161 1.64 18.17 24.66
C ILE A 161 2.66 18.38 25.78
N GLU A 162 2.50 19.38 26.63
CA GLU A 162 3.53 19.74 27.61
C GLU A 162 3.57 18.73 28.77
N ASP A 163 2.40 18.33 29.30
CA ASP A 163 2.31 17.65 30.60
C ASP A 163 1.91 16.17 30.53
N ALA A 164 1.18 15.74 29.50
CA ALA A 164 0.71 14.35 29.44
C ALA A 164 1.85 13.37 29.11
N ARG A 165 1.63 12.09 29.45
CA ARG A 165 2.43 10.96 28.94
C ARG A 165 1.93 10.61 27.53
N ASP A 166 1.57 9.36 27.31
CA ASP A 166 0.95 8.91 26.08
C ASP A 166 -0.49 9.42 25.97
N PHE A 167 -0.85 9.92 24.81
CA PHE A 167 -2.20 10.36 24.49
C PHE A 167 -2.46 10.17 23.00
N GLU A 168 -3.72 10.08 22.61
CA GLU A 168 -4.14 10.11 21.21
C GLU A 168 -5.36 11.03 21.10
N THR A 169 -5.47 11.79 20.01
CA THR A 169 -6.64 12.63 19.78
C THR A 169 -7.62 11.95 18.83
N LEU A 170 -8.89 12.31 18.90
CA LEU A 170 -9.82 12.00 17.81
C LEU A 170 -9.46 12.82 16.57
N TRP A 171 -9.90 12.36 15.40
CA TRP A 171 -9.86 13.13 14.17
C TRP A 171 -10.58 14.47 14.35
N THR A 172 -9.91 15.56 13.99
CA THR A 172 -10.45 16.91 14.07
C THR A 172 -10.31 17.60 12.72
N PRO A 173 -11.40 18.13 12.13
CA PRO A 173 -11.30 18.85 10.86
C PRO A 173 -10.53 20.17 11.03
N GLU A 174 -9.51 20.38 10.21
CA GLU A 174 -8.68 21.59 10.19
C GLU A 174 -8.14 21.84 8.77
N ARG A 175 -8.20 23.09 8.27
CA ARG A 175 -7.61 23.50 6.98
C ARG A 175 -8.10 22.72 5.74
N GLY A 176 -9.32 22.17 5.80
CA GLY A 176 -9.86 21.30 4.75
C GLY A 176 -9.31 19.88 4.76
N LEU A 177 -8.62 19.49 5.84
CA LEU A 177 -8.05 18.18 6.10
C LEU A 177 -8.57 17.67 7.46
N PHE A 178 -8.17 16.45 7.84
CA PHE A 178 -8.38 15.92 9.18
C PHE A 178 -7.05 15.76 9.91
N LEU A 179 -7.00 16.24 11.14
CA LEU A 179 -5.84 16.20 12.02
C LEU A 179 -6.04 15.14 13.11
N ARG A 180 -4.99 14.38 13.40
CA ARG A 180 -4.84 13.63 14.64
C ARG A 180 -3.42 13.79 15.19
N LEU A 181 -3.29 13.73 16.52
CA LEU A 181 -2.00 13.66 17.21
C LEU A 181 -1.96 12.46 18.12
N TRP A 182 -0.77 11.92 18.32
CA TRP A 182 -0.51 11.00 19.41
C TRP A 182 0.90 11.16 19.96
N ARG A 183 1.10 10.69 21.19
CA ARG A 183 2.42 10.47 21.77
C ARG A 183 2.56 9.01 22.20
N ARG A 184 3.69 8.39 21.87
CA ARG A 184 4.13 7.11 22.44
C ARG A 184 5.63 7.09 22.67
N THR A 185 6.06 6.20 23.55
CA THR A 185 7.49 5.91 23.72
C THR A 185 7.93 4.85 22.70
N GLU A 186 8.88 5.21 21.83
CA GLU A 186 9.50 4.31 20.84
C GLU A 186 11.00 4.22 21.15
N ASN A 187 11.55 3.01 21.28
CA ASN A 187 12.99 2.80 21.52
C ASN A 187 13.55 3.61 22.71
N GLY A 188 12.74 3.81 23.75
CA GLY A 188 13.13 4.58 24.94
C GLY A 188 13.07 6.11 24.77
N GLN A 189 12.55 6.60 23.65
CA GLN A 189 12.36 8.03 23.37
C GLN A 189 10.88 8.35 23.24
N GLU A 190 10.45 9.47 23.83
CA GLU A 190 9.10 9.98 23.60
C GLU A 190 9.02 10.57 22.19
N VAL A 191 7.99 10.14 21.45
CA VAL A 191 7.71 10.59 20.08
C VAL A 191 6.30 11.16 20.04
N THR A 192 6.19 12.44 19.68
CA THR A 192 4.89 13.07 19.35
C THR A 192 4.72 13.12 17.85
N ALA A 193 3.68 12.48 17.36
CA ALA A 193 3.34 12.45 15.95
C ALA A 193 2.16 13.38 15.66
N VAL A 194 2.24 14.02 14.50
CA VAL A 194 1.21 14.88 13.93
C VAL A 194 0.84 14.30 12.57
N GLU A 195 -0.42 13.91 12.41
CA GLU A 195 -0.93 13.31 11.20
C GLU A 195 -2.01 14.19 10.59
N TYR A 196 -1.84 14.56 9.33
CA TYR A 196 -2.92 15.08 8.51
C TYR A 196 -3.35 14.05 7.48
N VAL A 197 -4.66 13.97 7.23
CA VAL A 197 -5.25 13.09 6.23
C VAL A 197 -6.28 13.87 5.42
N GLN A 198 -6.30 13.62 4.13
CA GLN A 198 -7.43 13.89 3.26
C GLN A 198 -7.73 12.59 2.53
N PRO A 199 -8.78 11.86 2.94
CA PRO A 199 -9.16 10.62 2.28
C PRO A 199 -9.44 10.92 0.80
N VAL A 200 -8.67 10.27 -0.07
CA VAL A 200 -8.85 10.35 -1.53
C VAL A 200 -8.82 8.92 -2.02
N ASN A 201 -9.91 8.45 -2.62
CA ASN A 201 -9.86 7.14 -3.27
C ASN A 201 -9.09 7.26 -4.60
N ALA A 202 -8.30 6.24 -4.94
CA ALA A 202 -7.46 6.27 -6.14
C ALA A 202 -8.29 6.44 -7.44
N ALA A 203 -9.53 5.93 -7.46
CA ALA A 203 -10.45 6.11 -8.59
C ALA A 203 -10.85 7.58 -8.82
N GLN A 204 -11.01 8.37 -7.76
CA GLN A 204 -11.31 9.79 -7.81
C GLN A 204 -10.09 10.56 -8.32
N LEU A 205 -8.90 10.23 -7.83
CA LEU A 205 -7.65 10.79 -8.36
C LEU A 205 -7.50 10.54 -9.86
N LEU A 206 -7.78 9.31 -10.31
CA LEU A 206 -7.77 8.95 -11.73
C LEU A 206 -8.83 9.72 -12.52
N GLY A 207 -10.01 9.94 -11.95
CA GLY A 207 -11.07 10.76 -12.53
C GLY A 207 -10.65 12.22 -12.72
N ASP A 208 -10.08 12.82 -11.68
CA ASP A 208 -9.58 14.21 -11.69
C ASP A 208 -8.41 14.35 -12.68
N ALA A 209 -7.48 13.41 -12.68
CA ALA A 209 -6.38 13.38 -13.64
C ALA A 209 -6.86 13.16 -15.09
N ALA A 210 -7.87 12.32 -15.31
CA ALA A 210 -8.47 12.13 -16.64
C ALA A 210 -9.15 13.42 -17.13
N TRP A 211 -9.83 14.13 -16.24
CA TRP A 211 -10.40 15.45 -16.56
C TRP A 211 -9.32 16.43 -17.02
N ASP A 212 -8.25 16.60 -16.23
CA ASP A 212 -7.15 17.51 -16.56
C ASP A 212 -6.38 17.10 -17.81
N ALA A 213 -6.22 15.79 -18.03
CA ALA A 213 -5.62 15.26 -19.25
C ALA A 213 -6.44 15.65 -20.49
N ILE A 214 -7.78 15.51 -20.43
CA ILE A 214 -8.67 15.89 -21.53
C ILE A 214 -8.69 17.41 -21.74
N GLN A 215 -8.73 18.20 -20.67
CA GLN A 215 -8.69 19.67 -20.77
C GLN A 215 -7.39 20.20 -21.41
N GLY A 216 -6.29 19.45 -21.27
CA GLY A 216 -5.00 19.78 -21.90
C GLY A 216 -4.88 19.42 -23.39
N ILE A 217 -5.87 18.78 -24.00
CA ILE A 217 -5.84 18.40 -25.42
C ILE A 217 -5.97 19.66 -26.30
N LYS A 218 -5.00 19.87 -27.19
CA LYS A 218 -5.00 21.02 -28.11
C LYS A 218 -6.09 20.94 -29.19
N ASP A 219 -6.45 19.72 -29.62
CA ASP A 219 -7.51 19.49 -30.59
C ASP A 219 -8.89 19.63 -29.94
N ARG A 220 -9.60 20.70 -30.29
CA ARG A 220 -10.94 21.01 -29.77
C ARG A 220 -12.02 20.04 -30.24
N ALA A 221 -11.86 19.41 -31.40
CA ALA A 221 -12.82 18.42 -31.89
C ALA A 221 -12.72 17.14 -31.06
N LEU A 222 -11.49 16.62 -30.90
CA LEU A 222 -11.21 15.46 -30.06
C LEU A 222 -11.61 15.71 -28.59
N GLN A 223 -11.32 16.91 -28.06
CA GLN A 223 -11.70 17.28 -26.70
C GLN A 223 -13.22 17.20 -26.51
N ARG A 224 -14.02 17.80 -27.41
CA ARG A 224 -15.49 17.76 -27.32
C ARG A 224 -16.03 16.35 -27.44
N GLU A 225 -15.48 15.57 -28.36
CA GLU A 225 -15.87 14.17 -28.54
C GLU A 225 -15.65 13.34 -27.27
N LEU A 226 -14.49 13.50 -26.61
CA LEU A 226 -14.19 12.80 -25.35
C LEU A 226 -15.12 13.24 -24.22
N MET A 227 -15.46 14.54 -24.13
CA MET A 227 -16.43 15.05 -23.17
C MET A 227 -17.83 14.47 -23.41
N GLU A 228 -18.29 14.39 -24.65
CA GLU A 228 -19.58 13.77 -25.00
C GLU A 228 -19.61 12.27 -24.69
N ARG A 229 -18.52 11.55 -24.95
CA ARG A 229 -18.39 10.13 -24.58
C ARG A 229 -18.37 9.93 -23.08
N SER A 230 -17.74 10.84 -22.32
CA SER A 230 -17.66 10.76 -20.87
C SER A 230 -19.03 10.80 -20.19
N ALA A 231 -20.04 11.43 -20.82
CA ALA A 231 -21.41 11.46 -20.32
C ALA A 231 -22.09 10.07 -20.34
N LYS A 232 -21.57 9.09 -21.10
CA LYS A 232 -22.14 7.74 -21.22
C LYS A 232 -21.37 6.66 -20.47
N GLY A 233 -20.05 6.81 -20.31
CA GLY A 233 -19.17 5.78 -19.71
C GLY A 233 -18.21 6.29 -18.63
N GLY A 234 -18.28 7.58 -18.28
CA GLY A 234 -17.32 8.22 -17.37
C GLY A 234 -16.05 8.71 -18.08
N LEU A 235 -15.35 9.65 -17.43
CA LEU A 235 -14.18 10.36 -17.96
C LEU A 235 -13.01 9.43 -18.29
N LEU A 236 -12.66 8.53 -17.35
CA LEU A 236 -11.55 7.61 -17.51
C LEU A 236 -11.79 6.63 -18.65
N GLN A 237 -12.98 6.03 -18.75
CA GLN A 237 -13.31 5.09 -19.82
C GLN A 237 -13.29 5.78 -21.20
N ALA A 238 -13.83 7.00 -21.29
CA ALA A 238 -13.78 7.78 -22.53
C ALA A 238 -12.33 8.05 -22.97
N PHE A 239 -11.47 8.43 -22.02
CA PHE A 239 -10.06 8.67 -22.29
C PHE A 239 -9.32 7.39 -22.72
N LEU A 240 -9.47 6.29 -21.99
CA LEU A 240 -8.82 5.01 -22.31
C LEU A 240 -9.29 4.41 -23.63
N SER A 241 -10.58 4.59 -23.99
CA SER A 241 -11.12 4.11 -25.27
C SER A 241 -10.50 4.79 -26.50
N ALA A 242 -9.93 5.98 -26.33
CA ALA A 242 -9.20 6.68 -27.38
C ALA A 242 -7.73 6.27 -27.48
N ARG A 243 -7.27 5.37 -26.59
CA ARG A 243 -5.93 4.77 -26.60
C ARG A 243 -5.96 3.39 -27.26
N HIS A 244 -4.85 2.65 -27.13
CA HIS A 244 -4.79 1.27 -27.61
C HIS A 244 -5.63 0.32 -26.75
N LYS A 245 -6.03 -0.81 -27.31
CA LYS A 245 -6.97 -1.79 -26.73
C LYS A 245 -6.57 -2.30 -25.34
N ASP A 246 -5.27 -2.33 -25.04
CA ASP A 246 -4.72 -2.85 -23.78
C ASP A 246 -4.42 -1.76 -22.72
N ALA A 247 -4.73 -0.48 -22.98
CA ALA A 247 -4.36 0.63 -22.08
C ALA A 247 -5.00 0.50 -20.69
N GLU A 248 -6.25 0.05 -20.63
CA GLU A 248 -6.95 -0.21 -19.36
C GLU A 248 -6.27 -1.32 -18.56
N ARG A 249 -5.84 -2.40 -19.25
CA ARG A 249 -5.14 -3.51 -18.61
C ARG A 249 -3.78 -3.08 -18.06
N HIS A 250 -3.02 -2.30 -18.83
CA HIS A 250 -1.72 -1.80 -18.37
C HIS A 250 -1.89 -0.84 -17.20
N LEU A 251 -2.84 0.10 -17.28
CA LEU A 251 -3.14 1.02 -16.18
C LEU A 251 -3.52 0.25 -14.91
N GLY A 252 -4.35 -0.78 -15.02
CA GLY A 252 -4.74 -1.64 -13.89
C GLY A 252 -3.57 -2.35 -13.21
N SER A 253 -2.45 -2.58 -13.91
CA SER A 253 -1.25 -3.20 -13.34
C SER A 253 -0.29 -2.21 -12.66
N LEU A 254 -0.51 -0.90 -12.84
CA LEU A 254 0.38 0.12 -12.30
C LEU A 254 0.09 0.39 -10.81
N PRO A 255 1.12 0.48 -9.95
CA PRO A 255 0.95 0.83 -8.55
C PRO A 255 0.18 2.12 -8.30
N GLU A 256 0.35 3.12 -9.18
CA GLU A 256 -0.30 4.44 -9.10
C GLU A 256 -1.83 4.37 -9.19
N THR A 257 -2.38 3.27 -9.72
CA THR A 257 -3.83 3.02 -9.79
C THR A 257 -4.41 2.54 -8.45
N HIS A 258 -3.56 2.00 -7.56
CA HIS A 258 -3.97 1.37 -6.31
C HIS A 258 -3.47 2.11 -5.07
N PHE A 259 -2.36 2.81 -5.19
CA PHE A 259 -1.72 3.56 -4.11
C PHE A 259 -1.58 5.03 -4.48
N THR A 260 -1.94 5.90 -3.54
CA THR A 260 -1.75 7.35 -3.65
C THR A 260 -1.49 7.94 -2.27
N VAL A 261 -0.92 9.14 -2.24
CA VAL A 261 -0.75 9.90 -1.00
C VAL A 261 -2.12 10.40 -0.50
N GLN A 262 -2.50 9.96 0.69
CA GLN A 262 -3.71 10.38 1.39
C GLN A 262 -3.40 11.07 2.73
N SER A 263 -2.22 10.81 3.29
CA SER A 263 -1.82 11.31 4.60
C SER A 263 -0.37 11.78 4.62
N ASN A 264 0.00 12.47 5.70
CA ASN A 264 1.38 12.77 6.02
C ASN A 264 1.55 12.77 7.54
N VAL A 265 2.69 12.27 8.02
CA VAL A 265 2.99 12.17 9.45
C VAL A 265 4.35 12.78 9.74
N THR A 266 4.37 13.81 10.59
CA THR A 266 5.61 14.36 11.17
C THR A 266 5.78 13.83 12.59
N ARG A 267 6.99 13.39 12.93
CA ARG A 267 7.33 12.88 14.27
C ARG A 267 8.36 13.80 14.91
N LEU A 268 8.06 14.27 16.11
CA LEU A 268 8.93 15.08 16.96
C LEU A 268 9.46 14.22 18.10
N THR A 269 10.74 14.38 18.45
CA THR A 269 11.41 13.62 19.51
C THR A 269 12.12 14.58 20.48
N GLY A 270 12.54 14.06 21.64
CA GLY A 270 13.28 14.86 22.62
C GLY A 270 12.47 16.02 23.21
N ALA A 271 13.09 17.20 23.34
CA ALA A 271 12.41 18.38 23.89
C ALA A 271 11.24 18.85 23.00
N ASP A 272 11.40 18.75 21.68
CA ASP A 272 10.40 19.19 20.70
C ASP A 272 9.12 18.36 20.76
N ALA A 273 9.21 17.10 21.20
CA ALA A 273 8.04 16.26 21.42
C ALA A 273 7.07 16.90 22.43
N ARG A 274 7.59 17.61 23.45
CA ARG A 274 6.81 18.28 24.51
C ARG A 274 6.67 19.79 24.31
N ASP A 275 7.21 20.36 23.24
CA ASP A 275 7.08 21.78 22.96
C ASP A 275 5.81 22.07 22.12
N TYR A 276 4.87 22.78 22.72
CA TYR A 276 3.64 23.20 22.04
C TYR A 276 3.91 24.02 20.77
N ALA A 277 4.92 24.90 20.78
CA ALA A 277 5.27 25.71 19.63
C ALA A 277 5.83 24.84 18.49
N ALA A 278 6.74 23.91 18.80
CA ALA A 278 7.26 22.94 17.84
C ALA A 278 6.14 22.08 17.22
N VAL A 279 5.21 21.58 18.03
CA VAL A 279 4.05 20.81 17.53
C VAL A 279 3.15 21.63 16.62
N ARG A 280 2.90 22.92 16.93
CA ARG A 280 2.12 23.81 16.05
C ARG A 280 2.83 24.12 14.74
N THR A 281 4.16 24.24 14.75
CA THR A 281 4.96 24.36 13.52
C THR A 281 4.86 23.08 12.69
N ALA A 282 5.06 21.91 13.31
CA ALA A 282 4.93 20.61 12.65
C ALA A 282 3.53 20.42 12.05
N GLN A 283 2.46 20.86 12.72
CA GLN A 283 1.11 20.82 12.15
C GLN A 283 0.98 21.61 10.86
N LYS A 284 1.50 22.83 10.83
CA LYS A 284 1.47 23.66 9.62
C LYS A 284 2.27 22.99 8.49
N GLU A 285 3.50 22.58 8.77
CA GLU A 285 4.39 21.97 7.78
C GLU A 285 3.82 20.65 7.24
N THR A 286 3.30 19.78 8.10
CA THR A 286 2.70 18.50 7.72
C THR A 286 1.50 18.71 6.79
N ALA A 287 0.62 19.68 7.12
CA ALA A 287 -0.56 20.00 6.32
C ALA A 287 -0.19 20.60 4.95
N ASP A 288 0.76 21.54 4.92
CA ASP A 288 1.22 22.19 3.70
C ASP A 288 1.94 21.17 2.79
N GLU A 289 2.73 20.27 3.35
CA GLU A 289 3.41 19.20 2.62
C GLU A 289 2.43 18.17 2.06
N LEU A 290 1.39 17.77 2.82
CA LEU A 290 0.36 16.86 2.33
C LEU A 290 -0.32 17.40 1.07
N LYS A 291 -0.74 18.67 1.10
CA LYS A 291 -1.37 19.33 -0.07
C LYS A 291 -0.42 19.36 -1.26
N ALA A 292 0.84 19.72 -1.02
CA ALA A 292 1.85 19.74 -2.08
C ALA A 292 2.12 18.34 -2.65
N MET A 293 2.11 17.29 -1.82
CA MET A 293 2.22 15.90 -2.26
C MET A 293 1.00 15.53 -3.13
N GLN A 294 -0.22 15.81 -2.69
CA GLN A 294 -1.42 15.48 -3.47
C GLN A 294 -1.45 16.20 -4.83
N ASP A 295 -1.07 17.47 -4.87
CA ASP A 295 -0.94 18.22 -6.13
C ASP A 295 0.09 17.58 -7.09
N ARG A 296 1.21 17.09 -6.55
CA ARG A 296 2.22 16.35 -7.34
C ARG A 296 1.69 15.00 -7.81
N ALA A 297 0.92 14.30 -6.99
CA ALA A 297 0.32 13.02 -7.36
C ALA A 297 -0.67 13.17 -8.52
N VAL A 298 -1.54 14.20 -8.48
CA VAL A 298 -2.45 14.52 -9.60
C VAL A 298 -1.66 14.81 -10.87
N LYS A 299 -0.66 15.68 -10.81
CA LYS A 299 0.17 16.03 -11.98
C LYS A 299 0.90 14.82 -12.54
N GLY A 300 1.48 13.97 -11.68
CA GLY A 300 2.13 12.73 -12.08
C GLY A 300 1.18 11.79 -12.80
N MET A 301 -0.06 11.65 -12.29
CA MET A 301 -1.09 10.83 -12.92
C MET A 301 -1.54 11.39 -14.29
N VAL A 302 -1.66 12.73 -14.42
CA VAL A 302 -1.96 13.37 -15.71
C VAL A 302 -0.88 13.05 -16.74
N GLU A 303 0.39 13.15 -16.37
CA GLU A 303 1.51 12.84 -17.28
C GLU A 303 1.56 11.34 -17.62
N LEU A 304 1.28 10.46 -16.66
CA LEU A 304 1.15 9.02 -16.90
C LEU A 304 0.04 8.71 -17.91
N LEU A 305 -1.15 9.31 -17.76
CA LEU A 305 -2.26 9.15 -18.70
C LEU A 305 -1.94 9.73 -20.10
N ARG A 306 -1.10 10.76 -20.17
CA ARG A 306 -0.63 11.33 -21.45
C ARG A 306 0.40 10.44 -22.15
N SER A 307 1.16 9.65 -21.39
CA SER A 307 2.15 8.71 -21.90
C SER A 307 1.54 7.59 -22.76
N ASP A 308 2.39 6.77 -23.37
CA ASP A 308 1.97 5.67 -24.24
C ASP A 308 1.29 4.50 -23.49
N LEU A 309 1.31 4.47 -22.14
CA LEU A 309 0.74 3.39 -21.29
C LEU A 309 1.12 1.97 -21.77
N ARG A 310 2.38 1.80 -22.16
CA ARG A 310 2.96 0.53 -22.66
C ARG A 310 3.82 -0.16 -21.63
#